data_AF-A0A1J3DY90-F1
#
_entry.id   AF-A0A1J3DY90-F1
#
_cell.length_a   1.000
_cell.length_b   1.000
_cell.length_c   1.000
_cell.angle_alpha   90.00
_cell.angle_beta   90.00
_cell.angle_gamma   90.00
#
_symmetry.space_group_name_H-M   'P 1'
#
loop_
_entity.id
_entity.type
_entity.pdbx_description
1 polymer ?
#
loop_
_entity_poly.entity_id
_entity_poly.type
_entity_poly.pdbx_seq_one_letter_code
_entity_poly.pdbx_strand_id
1 'polypeptide(L)'
;KRQLIDSKGFKVDPELTPSDIYKGIKPLSIEEGGANRKSFREYCEEMVSICLEKHKQDKPKDSNVEFVQVVRGNYRGGPRPVSYITFMAREK
;
A
#
# COMPACT_ATOMS: atom_id res chain seq x y z
N LYS A 1 -5.00 -14.77 -15.72
CA LYS A 1 -4.61 -15.31 -14.39
C LYS A 1 -3.70 -14.28 -13.72
N ARG A 2 -4.17 -13.58 -12.67
CA ARG A 2 -3.31 -12.69 -11.86
C ARG A 2 -2.38 -13.59 -11.04
N GLN A 3 -1.08 -13.59 -11.34
CA GLN A 3 -0.09 -14.24 -10.48
C GLN A 3 0.16 -13.30 -9.30
N LEU A 4 -0.31 -13.67 -8.11
CA LEU A 4 0.11 -13.01 -6.88
C LEU A 4 1.60 -13.28 -6.71
N ILE A 5 2.42 -12.22 -6.80
CA ILE A 5 3.80 -12.31 -6.36
C ILE A 5 3.74 -12.24 -4.84
N ASP A 6 3.94 -13.39 -4.21
CA ASP A 6 4.08 -13.45 -2.75
C ASP A 6 5.34 -12.66 -2.39
N SER A 7 5.15 -11.49 -1.78
CA SER A 7 6.24 -10.54 -1.59
C SER A 7 7.28 -11.15 -0.64
N LYS A 8 8.55 -11.19 -1.04
CA LYS A 8 9.68 -11.51 -0.14
C LYS A 8 9.98 -10.39 0.86
N GLY A 9 9.02 -9.51 1.14
CA GLY A 9 9.20 -8.42 2.09
C GLY A 9 9.44 -8.94 3.51
N PHE A 10 9.86 -8.06 4.40
CA PHE A 10 10.04 -8.37 5.83
C PHE A 10 8.73 -8.92 6.40
N LYS A 11 8.70 -10.24 6.63
CA LYS A 11 7.66 -10.90 7.40
C LYS A 11 7.83 -10.46 8.84
N VAL A 12 6.84 -9.72 9.35
CA VAL A 12 6.80 -9.38 10.77
C VAL A 12 6.48 -10.67 11.51
N ASP A 13 7.22 -10.95 12.58
CA ASP A 13 6.90 -12.05 13.47
C ASP A 13 5.41 -11.95 13.89
N PRO A 14 4.60 -13.00 13.70
CA PRO A 14 3.20 -13.00 14.08
C PRO A 14 2.98 -12.55 15.54
N GLU A 15 3.89 -12.87 16.46
CA GLU A 15 3.80 -12.49 17.88
C GLU A 15 3.99 -10.98 18.10
N LEU A 16 4.66 -10.29 17.17
CA LEU A 16 4.88 -8.85 17.19
C LEU A 16 3.77 -8.08 16.44
N THR A 17 2.79 -8.77 15.87
CA THR A 17 1.70 -8.12 15.14
C THR A 17 0.69 -7.52 16.11
N PRO A 18 0.37 -6.22 16.00
CA PRO A 18 -0.63 -5.60 16.87
C PRO A 18 -1.99 -6.30 16.79
N SER A 19 -2.64 -6.48 17.95
CA SER A 19 -3.95 -7.13 18.06
C SER A 19 -5.02 -6.45 17.20
N ASP A 20 -4.96 -5.12 17.11
CA ASP A 20 -5.89 -4.30 16.34
C ASP A 20 -5.17 -3.17 15.59
N ILE A 21 -5.88 -2.56 14.64
CA ILE A 21 -5.36 -1.46 13.80
C ILE A 21 -5.10 -0.16 14.57
N TYR A 22 -5.62 -0.01 15.79
CA TYR A 22 -5.47 1.20 16.60
C TYR A 22 -4.23 1.14 17.52
N LYS A 23 -3.65 -0.04 17.71
CA LYS A 23 -2.47 -0.28 18.57
C LYS A 23 -1.15 -0.39 17.81
N GLY A 24 -1.10 0.00 16.54
CA GLY A 24 0.15 0.01 15.78
C GLY A 24 -0.05 -0.03 14.27
N ILE A 25 1.03 -0.37 13.55
CA ILE A 25 0.98 -0.60 12.11
C ILE A 25 0.61 -2.07 11.90
N LYS A 26 -0.54 -2.32 11.28
CA LYS A 26 -1.02 -3.67 10.99
C LYS A 26 -0.99 -3.95 9.49
N PRO A 27 -0.54 -5.13 9.03
CA PRO A 27 -0.70 -5.51 7.63
C PRO A 27 -2.18 -5.59 7.28
N LEU A 28 -2.52 -5.09 6.10
CA LEU A 28 -3.84 -5.25 5.51
C LEU A 28 -3.83 -6.46 4.58
N SER A 29 -4.91 -7.23 4.58
CA SER A 29 -5.14 -8.19 3.50
C SER A 29 -5.51 -7.40 2.25
N ILE A 30 -4.77 -7.63 1.17
CA ILE A 30 -4.99 -6.91 -0.10
C ILE A 30 -6.26 -7.41 -0.78
N GLU A 31 -6.52 -8.71 -0.68
CA GLU A 31 -7.67 -9.38 -1.30
C GLU A 31 -8.89 -9.40 -0.38
N GLU A 32 -8.68 -9.42 0.94
CA GLU A 32 -9.77 -9.52 1.91
C GLU A 32 -9.98 -8.19 2.65
N GLY A 33 -11.23 -7.73 2.62
CA GLY A 33 -11.64 -6.48 3.27
C GLY A 33 -11.64 -5.28 2.33
N GLY A 34 -12.00 -4.14 2.89
CA GLY A 34 -12.20 -2.92 2.13
C GLY A 34 -12.88 -1.83 2.94
N ALA A 35 -12.92 -0.63 2.37
CA ALA A 35 -13.66 0.50 2.91
C ALA A 35 -14.47 1.14 1.77
N ASN A 36 -15.66 1.65 2.09
CA ASN A 36 -16.47 2.42 1.13
C ASN A 36 -16.71 1.68 -0.21
N ARG A 37 -17.09 0.39 -0.14
CA ARG A 37 -17.41 -0.48 -1.30
C ARG A 37 -16.23 -0.78 -2.24
N LYS A 38 -15.01 -0.43 -1.87
CA LYS A 38 -13.77 -0.78 -2.58
C LYS A 38 -13.02 -1.85 -1.80
N SER A 39 -12.42 -2.80 -2.51
CA SER A 39 -11.39 -3.67 -1.94
C SER A 39 -10.19 -2.86 -1.46
N PHE A 40 -9.42 -3.39 -0.52
CA PHE A 40 -8.17 -2.74 -0.10
C PHE A 40 -7.19 -2.55 -1.26
N ARG A 41 -7.15 -3.49 -2.20
CA ARG A 41 -6.39 -3.36 -3.45
C ARG A 41 -6.76 -2.10 -4.21
N GLU A 42 -8.05 -1.91 -4.53
CA GLU A 42 -8.53 -0.74 -5.27
C GLU A 42 -8.23 0.56 -4.54
N TYR A 43 -8.45 0.59 -3.22
CA TYR A 43 -8.10 1.75 -2.39
C TYR A 43 -6.59 2.07 -2.48
N CYS A 44 -5.72 1.05 -2.36
CA CYS A 44 -4.28 1.26 -2.45
C CYS A 44 -3.84 1.72 -3.85
N GLU A 45 -4.41 1.17 -4.91
CA GLU A 45 -4.13 1.57 -6.30
C GLU A 45 -4.50 3.04 -6.54
N GLU A 46 -5.65 3.49 -6.04
CA GLU A 46 -6.08 4.90 -6.10
C GLU A 46 -5.11 5.81 -5.32
N MET A 47 -4.74 5.43 -4.10
CA MET A 47 -3.78 6.20 -3.29
C MET A 47 -2.41 6.27 -3.96
N VAL A 48 -1.95 5.19 -4.60
CA VAL A 48 -0.68 5.18 -5.32
C VAL A 48 -0.73 6.13 -6.51
N SER A 49 -1.85 6.17 -7.26
CA SER A 49 -2.01 7.14 -8.36
C SER A 49 -1.84 8.58 -7.87
N ILE A 50 -2.53 8.94 -6.79
CA ILE A 50 -2.44 10.27 -6.18
C ILE A 50 -1.01 10.56 -5.69
N CYS A 51 -0.37 9.60 -5.04
CA CYS A 51 1.01 9.76 -4.57
C CYS A 51 2.00 9.95 -5.72
N LEU A 52 1.81 9.22 -6.83
CA LEU A 52 2.65 9.37 -8.01
C LEU A 52 2.43 10.71 -8.68
N GLU A 53 1.18 11.15 -8.89
CA GLU A 53 0.86 12.47 -9.44
C GLU A 53 1.52 13.60 -8.63
N LYS A 54 1.40 13.52 -7.31
CA LYS A 54 2.05 14.48 -6.41
C LYS A 54 3.58 14.40 -6.51
N HIS A 55 4.14 13.20 -6.59
CA HIS A 55 5.57 13.01 -6.81
C HIS A 55 6.04 13.65 -8.12
N LYS A 56 5.23 13.57 -9.19
CA LYS A 56 5.52 14.23 -10.47
C LYS A 56 5.57 15.75 -10.35
N GLN A 57 4.64 16.31 -9.58
CA GLN A 57 4.56 17.75 -9.32
C GLN A 57 5.75 18.23 -8.48
N ASP A 58 6.10 17.48 -7.44
CA ASP A 58 7.18 17.84 -6.50
C ASP A 58 8.58 17.62 -7.10
N LYS A 59 8.74 16.62 -7.98
CA LYS A 59 10.03 16.21 -8.56
C LYS A 59 9.95 15.90 -10.06
N PRO A 60 9.67 16.90 -10.92
CA PRO A 60 9.42 16.67 -12.34
C PRO A 60 10.59 16.04 -13.11
N LYS A 61 11.84 16.21 -12.64
CA LYS A 61 13.04 15.63 -13.27
C LYS A 61 13.27 14.15 -12.93
N ASP A 62 12.72 13.68 -11.81
CA ASP A 62 12.88 12.30 -11.31
C ASP A 62 11.62 11.45 -11.56
N SER A 63 10.66 12.01 -12.30
CA SER A 63 9.27 11.56 -12.38
C SER A 63 8.99 10.63 -13.58
N ASN A 64 9.91 9.74 -13.92
CA ASN A 64 9.66 8.78 -15.00
C ASN A 64 9.22 7.40 -14.51
N VAL A 65 8.59 7.35 -13.33
CA VAL A 65 8.07 6.11 -12.75
C VAL A 65 6.61 5.87 -13.13
N GLU A 66 6.31 4.65 -13.57
CA GLU A 66 4.96 4.17 -13.84
C GLU A 66 4.58 3.06 -12.85
N PHE A 67 3.35 3.13 -12.34
CA PHE A 67 2.79 2.12 -11.46
C PHE A 67 2.65 0.76 -12.17
N VAL A 68 3.00 -0.33 -11.47
CA VAL A 68 2.82 -1.70 -11.97
C VAL A 68 1.76 -2.45 -11.16
N GLN A 69 1.98 -2.62 -9.84
CA GLN A 69 1.02 -3.28 -8.96
C GLN A 69 1.31 -2.98 -7.48
N VAL A 70 0.27 -3.02 -6.65
CA VAL A 70 0.41 -3.02 -5.18
C VAL A 70 0.93 -4.38 -4.72
N VAL A 71 1.93 -4.35 -3.84
CA VAL A 71 2.59 -5.54 -3.27
C VAL A 71 2.20 -5.74 -1.81
N ARG A 72 2.08 -4.64 -1.05
CA ARG A 72 1.77 -4.68 0.39
C ARG A 72 1.02 -3.42 0.80
N GLY A 73 0.00 -3.58 1.64
CA GLY A 73 -0.64 -2.50 2.39
C GLY A 73 -0.45 -2.70 3.88
N ASN A 74 -0.15 -1.64 4.62
CA ASN A 74 -0.25 -1.62 6.08
C ASN A 74 -1.00 -0.37 6.51
N TYR A 75 -1.67 -0.45 7.64
CA TYR A 75 -2.50 0.63 8.14
C TYR A 75 -2.23 0.87 9.61
N ARG A 76 -2.16 2.15 9.97
CA ARG A 76 -2.18 2.62 11.36
C ARG A 76 -3.47 3.41 11.55
N GLY A 77 -4.37 2.91 12.37
CA GLY A 77 -5.60 3.58 12.76
C GLY A 77 -5.37 4.67 13.82
N GLY A 78 -6.47 5.15 14.40
CA GLY A 78 -6.47 6.18 15.44
C GLY A 78 -6.78 7.59 14.92
N PRO A 79 -6.53 8.64 15.73
CA PRO A 79 -6.91 10.02 15.40
C PRO A 79 -6.24 10.59 14.15
N ARG A 80 -5.11 10.02 13.73
CA ARG A 80 -4.37 10.38 12.51
C ARG A 80 -4.06 9.11 11.72
N PRO A 81 -5.04 8.61 10.95
CA PRO A 81 -4.88 7.36 10.22
C PRO A 81 -3.82 7.51 9.13
N VAL A 82 -2.98 6.50 8.96
CA VAL A 82 -1.92 6.47 7.95
C VAL A 82 -1.91 5.13 7.22
N SER A 83 -1.90 5.19 5.89
CA SER A 83 -1.75 4.04 5.00
C SER A 83 -0.31 3.98 4.48
N TYR A 84 0.38 2.88 4.73
CA TYR A 84 1.72 2.59 4.23
C TYR A 84 1.61 1.59 3.08
N ILE A 85 1.86 2.03 1.85
CA ILE A 85 1.66 1.22 0.65
C ILE A 85 3.01 0.97 -0.02
N THR A 86 3.31 -0.30 -0.27
CA THR A 86 4.46 -0.72 -1.08
C THR A 86 3.94 -1.23 -2.41
N PHE A 87 4.49 -0.69 -3.50
CA PHE A 87 4.12 -1.04 -4.86
C PHE A 87 5.36 -1.22 -5.74
N MET A 88 5.21 -2.00 -6.80
CA MET A 88 6.21 -2.06 -7.86
C MET A 88 6.00 -0.88 -8.82
N ALA A 89 7.09 -0.25 -9.20
CA ALA A 89 7.13 0.75 -10.24
C ALA A 89 8.16 0.36 -11.30
N ARG A 90 7.98 0.83 -12.52
CA ARG A 90 8.98 0.76 -13.58
C ARG A 90 9.44 2.16 -13.94
N GLU A 91 10.73 2.31 -14.18
CA GLU A 91 11.26 3.50 -14.82
C GLU A 91 10.96 3.45 -16.32
N LYS A 92 10.77 4.61 -16.91
CA LYS A 92 10.59 4.82 -18.34
C LYS A 92 11.78 5.56 -18.92
#